data_AF-A0A845MS22-F1
#
_entry.id   AF-A0A845MS22-F1
#
_cell.length_a   1.000
_cell.length_b   1.000
_cell.length_c   1.000
_cell.angle_alpha   90.00
_cell.angle_beta   90.00
_cell.angle_gamma   90.00
#
_symmetry.space_group_name_H-M   'P 1'
#
loop_
_entity.id
_entity.type
_entity.pdbx_description
1 polymer ?
#
loop_
_entity_poly.entity_id
_entity_poly.type
_entity_poly.pdbx_seq_one_letter_code
_entity_poly.pdbx_strand_id
1 'polypeptide(L)'
;MKDILSTDLERFKAVVETYGAREEAWPAADHEMMQRLLETSDVARSLLRQEKKFDLLLQEQSRPIVASSDLLGRVLVNAEDINQGSLFRSLWPFGSLWQPAAGMAVAACIGILLGFSSPNILNNGDEYTLNDTVFSGGTMIDLETEYENL
;
A
#
# COMPACT_ATOMS: atom_id res chain seq x y z
N MET A 1 -25.89 27.72 29.83
CA MET A 1 -24.79 26.73 29.94
C MET A 1 -25.31 25.33 30.28
N LYS A 2 -26.19 25.17 31.29
CA LYS A 2 -26.81 23.86 31.60
C LYS A 2 -27.59 23.23 30.44
N ASP A 3 -28.33 24.03 29.67
CA ASP A 3 -29.13 23.54 28.53
C ASP A 3 -28.27 22.92 27.41
N ILE A 4 -27.14 23.55 27.09
CA ILE A 4 -26.21 23.07 26.06
C ILE A 4 -25.58 21.76 26.51
N LEU A 5 -25.21 21.65 27.79
CA LEU A 5 -24.66 20.42 28.36
C LEU A 5 -25.67 19.27 28.35
N SER A 6 -26.97 19.54 28.51
CA SER A 6 -28.00 18.49 28.38
C SER A 6 -28.14 18.02 26.93
N THR A 7 -28.19 18.93 25.96
CA THR A 7 -28.31 18.55 24.53
C THR A 7 -27.07 17.81 24.05
N ASP A 8 -25.87 18.26 24.42
CA ASP A 8 -24.61 17.60 24.09
C ASP A 8 -24.54 16.19 24.73
N LEU A 9 -25.06 16.03 25.95
CA LEU A 9 -25.10 14.73 26.64
C LEU A 9 -26.12 13.77 25.99
N GLU A 10 -27.27 14.26 25.54
CA GLU A 10 -28.22 13.47 24.75
C GLU A 10 -27.61 13.02 23.42
N ARG A 11 -26.91 13.93 22.73
CA ARG A 11 -26.18 13.61 21.49
C ARG A 11 -25.10 12.56 21.74
N PHE A 12 -24.30 12.74 22.81
CA PHE A 12 -23.29 11.77 23.22
C PHE A 12 -23.90 10.39 23.44
N LYS A 13 -25.00 10.31 24.21
CA LYS A 13 -25.70 9.05 24.46
C LYS A 13 -26.12 8.37 23.16
N ALA A 14 -26.75 9.10 22.24
CA ALA A 14 -27.19 8.54 20.96
C ALA A 14 -26.02 8.00 20.10
N VAL A 15 -24.89 8.69 20.10
CA VAL A 15 -23.69 8.24 19.36
C VAL A 15 -23.13 6.98 20.00
N VAL A 16 -22.94 6.95 21.32
CA VAL A 16 -22.37 5.77 21.99
C VAL A 16 -23.31 4.55 21.88
N GLU A 17 -24.63 4.72 21.99
CA GLU A 17 -25.58 3.61 21.77
C GLU A 17 -25.55 3.06 20.33
N THR A 18 -25.23 3.90 19.34
CA THR A 18 -25.21 3.50 17.92
C THR A 18 -23.89 2.85 17.52
N TYR A 19 -22.75 3.44 17.93
CA TYR A 19 -21.42 3.05 17.48
C TYR A 19 -20.64 2.22 18.51
N GLY A 20 -21.14 2.13 19.74
CA GLY A 20 -20.51 1.47 20.88
C GLY A 20 -19.37 2.30 21.48
N ALA A 21 -18.53 1.65 22.28
CA ALA A 21 -17.41 2.29 22.95
C ALA A 21 -16.16 2.47 22.06
N ARG A 22 -16.25 2.15 20.77
CA ARG A 22 -15.15 2.29 19.80
C ARG A 22 -15.06 3.73 19.30
N GLU A 23 -14.10 4.48 19.84
CA GLU A 23 -13.87 5.88 19.47
C GLU A 23 -13.57 6.06 17.97
N GLU A 24 -12.90 5.08 17.36
CA GLU A 24 -12.57 5.04 15.93
C GLU A 24 -13.80 5.03 15.02
N ALA A 25 -14.92 4.49 15.51
CA ALA A 25 -16.17 4.38 14.75
C ALA A 25 -17.06 5.61 14.90
N TRP A 26 -16.70 6.57 15.77
CA TRP A 26 -17.53 7.74 16.02
C TRP A 26 -17.49 8.73 14.86
N PRO A 27 -18.59 9.46 14.59
CA PRO A 27 -18.61 10.50 13.57
C PRO A 27 -17.59 11.59 13.85
N ALA A 28 -16.76 11.94 12.86
CA ALA A 28 -15.72 12.96 13.00
C ALA A 28 -16.25 14.33 13.46
N ALA A 29 -17.49 14.67 13.08
CA ALA A 29 -18.14 15.91 13.47
C ALA A 29 -18.41 16.00 14.99
N ASP A 30 -18.55 14.86 15.67
CA ASP A 30 -18.92 14.81 17.08
C ASP A 30 -17.69 14.63 18.01
N HIS A 31 -16.48 14.36 17.47
CA HIS A 31 -15.28 14.03 18.25
C HIS A 31 -14.92 15.09 19.31
N GLU A 32 -14.88 16.37 18.95
CA GLU A 32 -14.52 17.44 19.89
C GLU A 32 -15.52 17.56 21.06
N MET A 33 -16.83 17.45 20.77
CA MET A 33 -17.87 17.45 21.79
C MET A 33 -17.73 16.24 22.71
N MET A 34 -17.46 15.06 22.15
CA MET A 34 -17.30 13.83 22.93
C MET A 34 -16.08 13.90 23.85
N GLN A 35 -14.92 14.36 23.36
CA GLN A 35 -13.72 14.54 24.18
C GLN A 35 -13.97 15.53 25.34
N ARG A 36 -14.58 16.69 25.04
CA ARG A 36 -14.93 17.68 26.08
C ARG A 36 -15.85 17.10 27.15
N LEU A 37 -16.86 16.32 26.76
CA LEU A 37 -17.79 15.68 27.69
C LEU A 37 -17.11 14.61 28.54
N LEU A 38 -16.19 13.83 27.96
CA LEU A 38 -15.41 12.84 28.71
C LEU A 38 -14.49 13.50 29.73
N GLU A 39 -13.93 14.66 29.44
CA GLU A 39 -13.13 15.43 30.40
C GLU A 39 -13.97 16.07 31.50
N THR A 40 -15.17 16.56 31.17
CA THR A 40 -15.96 17.41 32.06
C THR A 40 -17.02 16.65 32.87
N SER A 41 -17.57 15.55 32.33
CA SER A 41 -18.75 14.87 32.88
C SER A 41 -18.48 13.43 33.31
N ASP A 42 -18.67 13.16 34.61
CA ASP A 42 -18.61 11.80 35.15
C ASP A 42 -19.72 10.89 34.61
N VAL A 43 -20.85 11.46 34.20
CA VAL A 43 -21.97 10.74 33.60
C VAL A 43 -21.59 10.22 32.20
N ALA A 44 -20.91 11.03 31.39
CA ALA A 44 -20.44 10.60 30.08
C ALA A 44 -19.43 9.44 30.21
N ARG A 45 -18.50 9.54 31.18
CA ARG A 45 -17.54 8.46 31.48
C ARG A 45 -18.21 7.20 32.01
N SER A 46 -19.30 7.30 32.76
CA SER A 46 -20.01 6.12 33.28
C SER A 46 -20.75 5.39 32.16
N LEU A 47 -21.41 6.12 31.25
CA LEU A 47 -22.05 5.56 30.06
C LEU A 47 -21.03 4.83 29.18
N LEU A 48 -19.89 5.47 28.87
CA LEU A 48 -18.86 4.84 28.03
C LEU A 48 -18.30 3.55 28.68
N ARG A 49 -18.15 3.53 30.01
CA ARG A 49 -17.71 2.32 30.73
C ARG A 49 -18.73 1.18 30.65
N GLN A 50 -20.02 1.49 30.67
CA GLN A 50 -21.07 0.49 30.52
C GLN A 50 -21.01 -0.14 29.12
N GLU A 51 -20.91 0.69 28.09
CA GLU A 51 -20.82 0.26 26.69
C GLU A 51 -19.55 -0.53 26.42
N LYS A 52 -18.41 -0.10 26.97
CA LYS A 52 -17.15 -0.86 26.89
C LYS A 52 -17.26 -2.23 27.53
N LYS A 53 -17.97 -2.34 28.66
CA LYS A 53 -18.21 -3.63 29.31
C LYS A 53 -19.10 -4.53 28.43
N PHE A 54 -20.11 -3.96 27.78
CA PHE A 54 -20.95 -4.69 26.86
C PHE A 54 -20.17 -5.19 25.63
N ASP A 55 -19.35 -4.33 25.02
CA ASP A 55 -18.47 -4.70 23.91
C ASP A 55 -17.50 -5.84 24.28
N LEU A 56 -16.95 -5.82 25.50
CA LEU A 56 -16.11 -6.91 26.00
C LEU A 56 -16.89 -8.23 26.13
N LEU A 57 -18.12 -8.18 26.65
CA LEU A 57 -18.97 -9.38 26.73
C LEU A 57 -19.28 -9.94 25.34
N LEU A 58 -19.56 -9.08 24.35
CA LEU A 58 -19.77 -9.52 22.97
C LEU A 58 -18.52 -10.15 22.38
N GLN A 59 -17.34 -9.57 22.66
CA GLN A 59 -16.07 -10.10 22.18
C GLN A 59 -15.75 -11.46 22.81
N GLU A 60 -16.01 -11.64 24.10
CA GLU A 60 -15.85 -12.92 24.80
C GLU A 60 -16.77 -14.02 24.25
N GLN A 61 -18.00 -13.66 23.87
CA GLN A 61 -18.94 -14.61 23.26
C GLN A 61 -18.66 -14.87 21.78
N SER A 62 -17.98 -13.95 21.11
CA SER A 62 -17.59 -14.09 19.70
C SER A 62 -16.47 -15.11 19.55
N ARG A 63 -16.82 -16.39 19.49
CA ARG A 63 -15.88 -17.44 19.07
C ARG A 63 -15.59 -17.27 17.58
N PRO A 64 -14.32 -17.23 17.14
CA PRO A 64 -14.01 -17.23 15.73
C PRO A 64 -14.51 -18.55 15.13
N ILE A 65 -15.56 -18.45 14.32
CA ILE A 65 -16.05 -19.57 13.53
C ILE A 65 -15.05 -19.75 12.39
N VAL A 66 -14.39 -20.90 12.34
CA VAL A 66 -13.63 -21.29 11.15
C VAL A 66 -14.63 -21.44 10.02
N ALA A 67 -14.64 -20.49 9.09
CA ALA A 67 -15.54 -20.53 7.94
C ALA A 67 -15.26 -21.79 7.11
N SER A 68 -16.33 -22.46 6.64
CA SER A 68 -16.18 -23.60 5.74
C SER A 68 -15.53 -23.14 4.42
N SER A 69 -14.71 -24.01 3.83
CA SER A 69 -14.04 -23.73 2.55
C SER A 69 -15.03 -23.42 1.43
N ASP A 70 -16.24 -23.99 1.44
CA ASP A 70 -17.31 -23.67 0.48
C ASP A 70 -17.80 -22.23 0.61
N LEU A 71 -17.98 -21.74 1.84
CA LEU A 71 -18.44 -20.37 2.09
C LEU A 71 -17.35 -19.35 1.70
N LEU A 72 -16.08 -19.65 2.01
CA LEU A 72 -14.94 -18.87 1.54
C LEU A 72 -14.87 -18.81 0.02
N GLY A 73 -15.07 -19.95 -0.66
CA GLY A 73 -15.12 -19.99 -2.13
C GLY A 73 -16.23 -19.12 -2.70
N ARG A 74 -17.44 -19.19 -2.14
CA ARG A 74 -18.57 -18.34 -2.57
C ARG A 74 -18.31 -16.86 -2.31
N VAL A 75 -17.70 -16.49 -1.19
CA VAL A 75 -17.35 -15.10 -0.90
C VAL A 75 -16.29 -14.60 -1.88
N LEU A 76 -15.25 -15.39 -2.18
CA LEU A 76 -14.21 -15.01 -3.14
C LEU A 76 -14.78 -14.80 -4.55
N VAL A 77 -15.66 -15.70 -5.01
CA VAL A 77 -16.32 -15.57 -6.31
C VAL A 77 -17.18 -14.30 -6.39
N ASN A 78 -17.86 -13.92 -5.31
CA ASN A 78 -18.66 -12.68 -5.27
C ASN A 78 -17.85 -11.42 -4.95
N ALA A 79 -16.67 -11.55 -4.34
CA ALA A 79 -15.80 -10.43 -3.97
C ALA A 79 -15.08 -9.83 -5.20
N GLU A 80 -14.81 -10.65 -6.22
CA GLU A 80 -14.25 -10.20 -7.50
C GLU A 80 -15.15 -9.12 -8.13
N ASP A 81 -16.47 -9.25 -8.00
CA ASP A 81 -17.46 -8.32 -8.54
C ASP A 81 -17.45 -6.94 -7.83
N ILE A 82 -16.93 -6.87 -6.60
CA ILE A 82 -16.83 -5.64 -5.81
C ILE A 82 -15.50 -4.91 -6.08
N ASN A 83 -14.46 -5.62 -6.54
CA ASN A 83 -13.09 -5.09 -6.65
C ASN A 83 -12.45 -5.29 -8.03
N GLN A 84 -13.22 -5.21 -9.12
CA GLN A 84 -12.70 -5.43 -10.48
C GLN A 84 -11.64 -4.40 -10.94
N GLY A 85 -11.34 -3.34 -10.17
CA GLY A 85 -10.57 -2.19 -10.66
C GLY A 85 -9.31 -1.76 -9.88
N SER A 86 -9.04 -2.30 -8.69
CA SER A 86 -8.08 -1.66 -7.77
C SER A 86 -6.65 -2.21 -7.85
N LEU A 87 -6.46 -3.53 -7.83
CA LEU A 87 -5.11 -4.10 -7.63
C LEU A 87 -4.20 -3.97 -8.86
N PHE A 88 -4.71 -4.23 -10.06
CA PHE A 88 -3.96 -4.05 -11.30
C PHE A 88 -3.72 -2.59 -11.65
N ARG A 89 -4.58 -1.67 -11.19
CA ARG A 89 -4.44 -0.23 -11.42
C ARG A 89 -3.51 0.43 -10.39
N SER A 90 -3.43 -0.13 -9.17
CA SER A 90 -2.54 0.31 -8.10
C SER A 90 -1.07 -0.06 -8.39
N LEU A 91 -0.82 -1.24 -8.95
CA LEU A 91 0.54 -1.69 -9.31
C LEU A 91 1.02 -1.16 -10.67
N TRP A 92 0.15 -0.51 -11.46
CA TRP A 92 0.49 -0.08 -12.82
C TRP A 92 -0.01 1.35 -13.14
N PRO A 93 0.73 2.40 -12.71
CA PRO A 93 0.40 3.78 -13.02
C PRO A 93 0.81 4.23 -14.44
N PHE A 94 1.45 3.37 -15.24
CA PHE A 94 2.00 3.72 -16.56
C PHE A 94 1.12 3.21 -17.71
N GLY A 95 -0.06 3.81 -17.89
CA GLY A 95 -0.82 3.75 -19.15
C GLY A 95 -1.03 2.35 -19.79
N SER A 96 -1.22 2.35 -21.11
CA SER A 96 -1.64 1.19 -21.91
C SER A 96 -0.64 0.02 -21.85
N LEU A 97 -1.17 -1.20 -21.64
CA LEU A 97 -0.45 -2.50 -21.55
C LEU A 97 0.48 -2.82 -22.75
N TRP A 98 0.42 -2.05 -23.83
CA TRP A 98 1.28 -2.20 -25.00
C TRP A 98 2.73 -1.73 -24.79
N GLN A 99 2.97 -0.77 -23.88
CA GLN A 99 4.32 -0.23 -23.65
C GLN A 99 5.32 -1.29 -23.10
N PRO A 100 4.97 -2.09 -22.08
CA PRO A 100 5.85 -3.15 -21.57
C PRO A 100 6.01 -4.30 -22.55
N ALA A 101 4.93 -4.67 -23.23
CA ALA A 101 4.95 -5.73 -24.24
C ALA A 101 5.90 -5.37 -25.39
N ALA A 102 5.93 -4.10 -25.81
CA ALA A 102 6.89 -3.61 -26.81
C ALA A 102 8.34 -3.72 -26.32
N GLY A 103 8.62 -3.40 -25.05
CA GLY A 103 9.95 -3.56 -24.46
C GLY A 103 10.44 -5.01 -24.47
N MET A 104 9.58 -5.95 -24.06
CA MET A 104 9.92 -7.39 -24.11
C MET A 104 10.11 -7.89 -25.55
N ALA A 105 9.27 -7.46 -26.48
CA ALA A 105 9.41 -7.81 -27.89
C ALA A 105 10.74 -7.33 -28.47
N VAL A 106 11.15 -6.09 -28.17
CA VAL A 106 12.43 -5.53 -28.62
C VAL A 106 13.61 -6.30 -28.02
N ALA A 107 13.58 -6.62 -26.73
CA ALA A 107 14.63 -7.42 -26.09
C ALA A 107 14.75 -8.82 -26.73
N ALA A 108 13.62 -9.48 -27.02
CA ALA A 108 13.60 -10.77 -27.70
C ALA A 108 14.16 -10.67 -29.14
N CYS A 109 13.77 -9.63 -29.89
CA CYS A 109 14.31 -9.38 -31.22
C CYS A 109 15.83 -9.17 -31.20
N ILE A 110 16.34 -8.37 -30.25
CA ILE A 110 17.79 -8.14 -30.08
C ILE A 110 18.51 -9.44 -29.74
N GLY A 111 17.99 -10.25 -28.82
CA GLY A 111 18.57 -11.55 -28.45
C GLY A 111 18.61 -12.53 -29.62
N ILE A 112 17.54 -12.59 -30.42
CA ILE A 112 17.48 -13.43 -31.63
C ILE A 112 18.49 -12.92 -32.67
N LEU A 113 18.57 -11.61 -32.91
CA LEU A 113 19.54 -11.00 -33.84
C LEU A 113 21.00 -11.28 -33.44
N LEU A 114 21.32 -11.17 -32.16
CA LEU A 114 22.62 -11.53 -31.60
C LEU A 114 22.91 -13.02 -31.73
N GLY A 115 21.91 -13.88 -31.50
CA GLY A 115 22.03 -15.32 -31.68
C GLY A 115 22.32 -15.71 -33.13
N PHE A 116 21.66 -15.06 -34.10
CA PHE A 116 21.92 -15.28 -35.53
C PHE A 116 23.24 -14.65 -36.01
N SER A 117 23.67 -13.51 -35.45
CA SER A 117 24.94 -12.85 -35.83
C SER A 117 26.17 -13.51 -35.23
N SER A 118 26.01 -14.38 -34.23
CA SER A 118 27.09 -15.11 -33.58
C SER A 118 27.00 -16.63 -33.83
N PRO A 119 27.11 -17.12 -35.09
CA PRO A 119 27.14 -18.55 -35.36
C PRO A 119 28.47 -19.21 -34.93
N ASN A 120 29.41 -18.45 -34.34
CA ASN A 120 30.80 -18.88 -34.13
C ASN A 120 31.35 -18.62 -32.71
N ILE A 121 30.51 -18.59 -31.66
CA ILE A 121 31.00 -18.57 -30.26
C ILE A 121 31.38 -19.98 -29.77
N LEU A 122 30.97 -21.04 -30.49
CA LEU A 122 31.35 -22.42 -30.16
C LEU A 122 32.50 -22.98 -31.02
N ASN A 123 33.03 -22.22 -31.97
CA ASN A 123 34.09 -22.69 -32.89
C ASN A 123 35.27 -21.71 -33.00
N ASN A 124 35.67 -21.15 -31.85
CA ASN A 124 37.06 -20.72 -31.65
C ASN A 124 37.55 -21.35 -30.35
N GLY A 125 38.15 -22.53 -30.48
CA GLY A 125 39.23 -22.88 -29.59
C GLY A 125 40.39 -22.00 -30.00
N ASP A 126 40.60 -20.91 -29.27
CA ASP A 126 41.90 -20.28 -29.05
C ASP A 126 41.75 -19.27 -27.91
N GLU A 127 42.71 -19.35 -26.99
CA GLU A 127 42.90 -18.56 -25.79
C GLU A 127 42.63 -17.05 -26.00
N TYR A 128 41.57 -16.51 -25.39
CA TYR A 128 41.53 -15.09 -25.06
C TYR A 128 41.95 -14.94 -23.61
N THR A 129 43.24 -14.71 -23.45
CA THR A 129 43.86 -14.20 -22.24
C THR A 129 43.06 -13.01 -21.71
N LEU A 130 42.67 -13.11 -20.44
CA LEU A 130 42.22 -12.00 -19.60
C LEU A 130 43.30 -10.93 -19.56
N ASN A 131 43.22 -9.95 -20.46
CA ASN A 131 43.85 -8.63 -20.36
C ASN A 131 43.26 -7.76 -21.47
N ASP A 132 42.20 -7.02 -21.16
CA ASP A 132 42.36 -5.57 -21.23
C ASP A 132 41.22 -4.86 -20.51
N THR A 133 41.63 -4.22 -19.43
CA THR A 133 41.02 -3.08 -18.79
C THR A 133 40.72 -1.97 -19.80
N VAL A 134 39.44 -1.69 -20.07
CA VAL A 134 39.03 -0.32 -20.46
C VAL A 134 37.81 0.06 -19.64
N PHE A 135 38.11 0.50 -18.42
CA PHE A 135 37.23 1.36 -17.65
C PHE A 135 37.28 2.74 -18.33
N SER A 136 36.33 3.03 -19.23
CA SER A 136 36.18 4.37 -19.81
C SER A 136 35.47 5.29 -18.80
N GLY A 137 36.22 5.68 -17.77
CA GLY A 137 35.92 6.79 -16.88
C GLY A 137 36.82 7.96 -17.25
N GLY A 138 36.44 8.73 -18.27
CA GLY A 138 37.11 9.98 -18.66
C GLY A 138 36.30 11.18 -18.18
N THR A 139 36.44 11.54 -16.91
CA THR A 139 36.04 12.84 -16.38
C THR A 139 37.05 13.90 -16.80
N MET A 140 36.54 15.12 -17.03
CA MET A 140 37.19 16.45 -17.00
C MET A 140 38.56 16.54 -16.29
N ILE A 141 39.35 17.54 -16.70
CA ILE A 141 40.77 17.84 -16.38
C ILE A 141 41.64 17.22 -17.47
N ASP A 142 41.94 17.89 -18.57
CA ASP A 142 43.04 18.86 -18.58
C ASP A 142 42.94 19.77 -19.83
N LEU A 143 42.34 20.95 -19.64
CA LEU A 143 42.40 22.09 -20.57
C LEU A 143 43.27 23.16 -19.90
N GLU A 144 44.47 22.83 -19.45
CA GLU A 144 45.33 23.82 -18.80
C GLU A 144 46.80 23.36 -18.74
N THR A 145 47.43 23.21 -19.90
CA THR A 145 48.89 23.31 -20.05
C THR A 145 49.20 23.48 -21.54
N GLU A 146 48.95 24.66 -22.11
CA GLU A 146 49.85 25.82 -21.97
C GLU A 146 51.26 25.43 -22.43
N TYR A 147 51.59 25.86 -23.64
CA TYR A 147 52.92 26.31 -24.05
C TYR A 147 54.11 25.45 -23.62
N GLU A 148 54.55 24.53 -24.48
CA GLU A 148 55.99 24.35 -24.66
C GLU A 148 56.31 23.71 -26.02
N ASN A 149 57.01 24.49 -26.84
CA ASN A 149 57.85 24.05 -27.96
C ASN A 149 57.19 23.85 -29.34
N LEU A 150 57.15 24.97 -30.07
CA LEU A 150 57.91 25.19 -31.33
C LEU A 150 58.24 23.97 -32.19
#